data_AF-A0A7D7RE03-F1
#
_entry.id   AF-A0A7D7RE03-F1
#
_cell.length_a   1.000
_cell.length_b   1.000
_cell.length_c   1.000
_cell.angle_alpha   90.00
_cell.angle_beta   90.00
_cell.angle_gamma   90.00
#
_symmetry.space_group_name_H-M   'P 1'
#
loop_
_entity.id
_entity.type
_entity.pdbx_description
1 polymer ?
#
loop_
_entity_poly.entity_id
_entity_poly.type
_entity_poly.pdbx_seq_one_letter_code
_entity_poly.pdbx_strand_id
1 'polypeptide(L)' 'MSETADKAGERPFLKVVNGNPTDEDIAVLVTVLAGSGAGDGDPTPQTRNEWGRPVDRLRPQWGAPSSFTNLRH' A
#
# COMPACT_ATOMS: atom_id res chain seq x y z
N MET A 1 -16.36 8.91 -28.11
CA MET A 1 -16.50 8.93 -26.65
C MET A 1 -15.10 8.76 -26.09
N SER A 2 -14.41 9.88 -25.89
CA SER A 2 -12.98 9.91 -25.59
C SER A 2 -12.76 9.79 -24.09
N GLU A 3 -12.06 8.75 -23.63
CA GLU A 3 -11.48 8.72 -22.29
C GLU A 3 -10.13 8.00 -22.33
N THR A 4 -9.16 8.67 -22.96
CA THR A 4 -7.74 8.48 -22.67
C THR A 4 -7.25 9.78 -22.03
N ALA A 5 -7.73 10.04 -20.81
CA ALA A 5 -7.25 11.14 -20.00
C ALA A 5 -5.92 10.72 -19.35
N ASP A 6 -4.85 11.09 -20.03
CA ASP A 6 -3.57 11.57 -19.50
C ASP A 6 -3.25 11.22 -18.02
N LYS A 7 -2.50 10.13 -17.80
CA LYS A 7 -1.75 9.88 -16.55
C LYS A 7 -0.34 10.47 -16.62
N ALA A 8 -0.16 11.65 -17.21
CA ALA A 8 1.11 12.36 -17.16
C ALA A 8 1.41 12.85 -15.74
N GLY A 9 2.31 12.13 -15.05
CA GLY A 9 3.16 12.71 -14.01
C GLY A 9 2.55 12.89 -12.62
N GLU A 10 1.86 11.89 -12.08
CA GLU A 10 1.42 11.94 -10.68
C GLU A 10 2.64 11.85 -9.75
N ARG A 11 2.90 12.94 -9.02
CA ARG A 11 4.01 13.02 -8.06
C ARG A 11 3.75 12.06 -6.90
N PRO A 12 4.80 11.44 -6.33
CA PRO A 12 4.63 10.52 -5.21
C PRO A 12 3.97 11.24 -4.03
N PHE A 13 2.99 10.59 -3.41
CA PHE A 13 2.26 11.13 -2.26
C PHE A 13 3.17 11.45 -1.07
N LEU A 14 4.24 10.66 -0.90
CA LEU A 14 5.25 10.84 0.12
C LEU A 14 6.62 10.98 -0.56
N LYS A 15 7.42 11.95 -0.09
CA LYS A 15 8.82 12.11 -0.48
C LYS A 15 9.72 11.83 0.72
N VAL A 16 10.64 10.87 0.58
CA VAL A 16 11.70 10.63 1.55
C VAL A 16 12.79 11.69 1.36
N VAL A 17 13.06 12.46 2.41
CA VAL A 17 14.10 13.52 2.40
C VAL A 17 15.44 13.04 2.95
N ASN A 18 15.42 12.08 3.88
CA ASN A 18 16.59 11.44 4.47
C ASN A 18 16.26 9.95 4.74
N GLY A 19 17.16 9.04 4.36
CA GLY A 19 16.98 7.59 4.48
C GLY A 19 17.52 6.97 5.76
N ASN A 20 18.18 7.75 6.63
CA ASN A 20 18.74 7.27 7.90
C ASN A 20 18.10 8.00 9.11
N PRO A 21 16.80 7.75 9.39
CA PRO A 21 16.14 8.28 10.57
C PRO A 21 16.70 7.64 11.86
N THR A 22 16.55 8.33 12.97
CA THR A 22 16.82 7.77 14.31
C THR A 22 15.66 6.88 14.78
N ASP A 23 15.87 6.09 15.83
CA ASP A 23 14.82 5.26 16.42
C ASP A 23 13.66 6.12 16.94
N GLU A 24 13.96 7.29 17.50
CA GLU A 24 12.97 8.28 17.93
C GLU A 24 12.13 8.81 16.77
N ASP A 25 12.75 9.14 15.63
CA ASP A 25 12.03 9.61 14.43
C ASP A 25 11.05 8.55 13.92
N ILE A 26 11.47 7.28 13.91
CA ILE A 26 10.61 6.15 13.54
C ILE A 26 9.42 6.04 14.49
N ALA A 27 9.65 6.13 15.81
CA ALA A 27 8.58 6.06 16.79
C ALA A 27 7.53 7.16 16.59
N VAL A 28 7.97 8.40 16.32
CA VAL A 28 7.08 9.52 16.03
C VAL A 28 6.25 9.26 14.77
N LEU A 29 6.87 8.82 13.68
CA LEU A 29 6.18 8.55 12.40
C LEU A 29 5.10 7.47 12.57
N VAL A 30 5.43 6.38 13.26
CA VAL A 30 4.48 5.29 13.52
C VAL A 30 3.31 5.79 14.35
N THR A 31 3.58 6.58 15.39
CA THR A 31 2.55 7.12 16.29
C THR A 31 1.57 8.02 15.53
N VAL A 32 2.09 8.93 14.71
CA VAL A 32 1.24 9.82 13.88
C VAL A 32 0.41 9.03 12.89
N LEU A 33 1.01 8.06 12.18
CA LEU A 33 0.29 7.26 11.20
C LEU A 33 -0.81 6.42 11.85
N ALA A 34 -0.50 5.75 12.98
CA ALA A 34 -1.47 4.97 13.73
C ALA A 34 -2.62 5.84 14.25
N GLY A 35 -2.31 7.02 14.80
CA GLY A 35 -3.32 7.98 15.26
C GLY A 35 -4.19 8.51 14.12
N SER A 36 -3.61 8.73 12.93
CA SER A 36 -4.37 9.20 11.76
C SER A 36 -5.31 8.14 11.16
N GLY A 37 -4.97 6.85 11.29
CA GLY A 37 -5.77 5.74 10.77
C GLY A 37 -6.84 5.23 11.75
N ALA A 38 -6.73 5.56 13.03
CA ALA A 38 -7.73 5.27 14.04
C ALA A 38 -8.91 6.25 13.92
N GLY A 39 -9.80 6.01 12.97
CA GLY A 39 -11.03 6.79 12.83
C GLY A 39 -11.99 6.53 14.01
N ASP A 40 -12.57 7.60 14.55
CA ASP A 40 -13.59 7.62 15.63
C ASP A 40 -14.98 7.08 15.17
N GLY A 41 -15.02 6.26 14.12
CA GLY A 41 -16.25 5.75 13.54
C GLY A 41 -16.81 4.57 14.33
N ASP A 42 -18.15 4.50 14.43
CA ASP A 42 -18.85 3.31 14.89
C ASP A 42 -18.29 2.06 14.18
N PRO A 43 -18.11 0.92 14.87
CA PRO A 43 -17.55 -0.28 14.25
C PRO A 43 -18.47 -0.74 13.11
N THR A 44 -18.11 -0.33 11.90
CA THR A 44 -18.77 -0.76 10.68
C THR A 44 -18.45 -2.25 10.45
N PRO A 45 -19.33 -2.99 9.75
CA PRO A 45 -19.00 -4.34 9.32
C PRO A 45 -17.65 -4.32 8.62
N GLN A 46 -16.64 -4.92 9.26
CA GLN A 46 -15.28 -4.94 8.74
C GLN A 46 -15.31 -5.60 7.36
N THR A 47 -14.71 -4.94 6.38
CA THR A 47 -14.49 -5.57 5.07
C THR A 47 -13.81 -6.91 5.32
N ARG A 48 -14.42 -7.99 4.81
CA ARG A 48 -13.90 -9.35 5.02
C ARG A 48 -12.43 -9.39 4.62
N ASN A 49 -11.57 -9.85 5.53
CA ASN A 49 -10.16 -10.03 5.21
C ASN A 49 -10.03 -11.10 4.11
N GLU A 50 -9.57 -10.68 2.93
CA GLU A 50 -9.34 -11.55 1.78
C GLU A 50 -7.89 -12.07 1.73
N TRP A 51 -7.02 -11.67 2.67
CA TRP A 51 -5.64 -12.11 2.74
C TRP A 51 -5.50 -13.55 3.27
N GLY A 52 -4.61 -14.33 2.67
CA GLY A 52 -4.17 -15.62 3.21
C GLY A 52 -5.19 -16.74 3.12
N ARG A 53 -6.10 -16.71 2.15
CA ARG A 53 -7.16 -17.73 2.07
C ARG A 53 -6.60 -19.07 1.65
N PRO A 54 -7.21 -20.18 2.12
CA PRO A 54 -6.83 -21.51 1.65
C PRO A 54 -6.86 -21.63 0.12
N VAL A 55 -7.81 -20.96 -0.55
CA VAL A 55 -7.93 -20.94 -2.01
C VAL A 55 -6.80 -20.19 -2.71
N ASP A 56 -6.14 -19.23 -2.03
CA ASP A 56 -5.03 -18.48 -2.63
C ASP A 56 -3.77 -19.36 -2.75
N ARG A 57 -3.65 -20.40 -1.92
CA ARG A 57 -2.56 -21.39 -2.02
C ARG A 57 -2.67 -22.28 -3.27
N LEU A 58 -3.86 -22.36 -3.85
CA LEU A 58 -4.16 -23.16 -5.03
C LEU A 58 -4.01 -22.37 -6.32
N ARG A 59 -3.85 -21.03 -6.22
CA ARG A 59 -3.55 -20.22 -7.41
C ARG A 59 -2.15 -20.58 -7.87
N PRO A 60 -1.95 -20.93 -9.16
CA PRO A 60 -0.62 -21.04 -9.72
C PRO A 60 0.13 -19.77 -9.40
N GLN A 61 1.35 -19.86 -8.85
CA GLN A 61 2.13 -18.66 -8.62
C GLN A 61 2.31 -17.99 -9.99
N TRP A 62 1.68 -16.83 -10.15
CA TRP A 62 1.97 -15.97 -11.29
C TRP A 62 3.31 -15.31 -10.97
N GLY A 63 4.37 -15.77 -11.64
CA GLY A 63 5.71 -15.19 -11.53
C GLY A 63 6.77 -16.24 -11.28
N ALA A 64 7.73 -16.40 -12.18
CA ALA A 64 8.94 -17.17 -11.92
C ALA A 64 9.73 -16.54 -10.75
N PRO A 65 10.62 -17.29 -10.04
CA PRO A 65 11.44 -16.75 -8.94
C PRO A 65 12.38 -15.60 -9.34
N SER A 66 12.51 -15.29 -10.64
CA SER A 66 13.24 -14.14 -11.18
C SER A 66 12.33 -12.97 -11.61
N SER A 67 11.03 -13.03 -11.35
CA SER A 67 10.11 -12.01 -11.86
C SER A 67 10.01 -10.80 -10.93
N PHE A 68 10.43 -9.64 -11.44
CA PHE A 68 10.06 -8.33 -10.93
C PHE A 68 8.95 -7.77 -11.83
N THR A 69 7.69 -7.97 -11.46
CA THR A 69 6.59 -7.37 -12.23
C THR A 69 6.50 -5.88 -11.90
N ASN A 70 7.25 -5.06 -12.63
CA ASN A 70 7.07 -3.61 -12.70
C ASN A 70 6.15 -3.32 -13.89
N LEU A 71 4.83 -3.52 -13.72
CA LEU A 71 3.86 -3.10 -14.72
C LEU A 71 3.75 -1.58 -14.68
N ARG A 72 4.48 -0.94 -15.59
CA ARG A 72 4.28 0.45 -15.96
C ARG A 72 3.56 0.47 -17.30
N HIS A 73 2.43 1.16 -17.36
CA HIS A 73 1.86 1.61 -18.63
C HIS A 73 2.61 2.87 -19.07
#